data_AF-A0A4C2EDM9-F1
#
_entry.id   AF-A0A4C2EDM9-F1
#
_cell.length_a   1.000
_cell.length_b   1.000
_cell.length_c   1.000
_cell.angle_alpha   90.00
_cell.angle_beta   90.00
_cell.angle_gamma   90.00
#
_symmetry.space_group_name_H-M   'P 1'
#
loop_
_entity.id
_entity.type
_entity.pdbx_description
1 polymer ?
#
loop_
_entity_poly.entity_id
_entity_poly.type
_entity_poly.pdbx_seq_one_letter_code
_entity_poly.pdbx_strand_id
1 'polypeptide(L)'
;MDSVFGQNSIPTIVIILLLTSLISKRFFTAAAPKMVSQATIQQVKGLIGQKKLFVASKTYCPYCQATLKTLFTDLKFPEAQAVVLQLDTSDDGQDIQDALYEINGQKTVPNIYIDGKHIGGNSDLQQLNASGKLQGLLQ
;
A
#
# COMPACT_ATOMS: atom_id res chain seq x y z
N MET A 1 -64.91 37.85 21.19
CA MET A 1 -66.20 37.15 21.34
C MET A 1 -66.74 36.99 19.94
N ASP A 2 -66.76 35.85 19.26
CA ASP A 2 -66.60 34.45 19.63
C ASP A 2 -66.16 33.73 18.34
N SER A 3 -65.13 32.87 18.41
CA SER A 3 -65.29 31.40 18.42
C SER A 3 -65.77 30.87 17.05
N VAL A 4 -64.89 30.27 16.24
CA VAL A 4 -64.53 28.82 16.28
C VAL A 4 -65.53 27.96 15.49
N PHE A 5 -65.01 27.42 14.38
CA PHE A 5 -65.22 26.08 13.81
C PHE A 5 -66.55 25.63 13.15
N GLY A 6 -66.36 24.95 12.01
CA GLY A 6 -67.23 23.88 11.49
C GLY A 6 -67.80 24.20 10.10
N GLN A 7 -67.78 23.35 9.08
CA GLN A 7 -67.47 21.92 8.97
C GLN A 7 -67.32 21.53 7.48
N ASN A 8 -66.50 20.51 7.24
CA ASN A 8 -66.68 19.38 6.32
C ASN A 8 -66.79 19.60 4.79
N SER A 9 -65.78 19.09 4.07
CA SER A 9 -65.98 18.19 2.92
C SER A 9 -64.71 17.36 2.67
N ILE A 10 -64.79 16.06 2.96
CA ILE A 10 -63.87 14.97 2.59
C ILE A 10 -64.79 13.91 1.92
N PRO A 11 -64.37 12.91 1.11
CA PRO A 11 -63.12 12.61 0.35
C PRO A 11 -63.40 12.23 -1.13
N THR A 12 -62.41 12.28 -2.03
CA THR A 12 -62.23 11.23 -3.07
C THR A 12 -60.84 11.32 -3.73
N ILE A 13 -60.23 10.17 -4.05
CA ILE A 13 -59.01 9.98 -4.89
C ILE A 13 -57.69 10.15 -4.11
N VAL A 14 -57.12 9.14 -3.42
CA VAL A 14 -56.52 7.88 -3.92
C VAL A 14 -55.48 8.11 -5.04
N ILE A 15 -54.20 8.02 -4.65
CA ILE A 15 -53.05 7.55 -5.46
C ILE A 15 -52.62 8.43 -6.64
N ILE A 16 -51.41 9.00 -6.56
CA ILE A 16 -50.33 8.85 -7.56
C ILE A 16 -49.00 9.10 -6.82
N LEU A 17 -48.40 8.00 -6.36
CA LEU A 17 -46.95 7.87 -6.32
C LEU A 17 -46.47 7.76 -7.78
N LEU A 18 -45.25 8.25 -8.04
CA LEU A 18 -44.36 7.99 -9.19
C LEU A 18 -44.15 9.17 -10.16
N LEU A 19 -42.88 9.36 -10.52
CA LEU A 19 -42.29 10.27 -11.54
C LEU A 19 -41.97 11.68 -10.99
N THR A 20 -40.76 12.02 -10.51
CA THR A 20 -39.48 11.98 -11.20
C THR A 20 -38.29 11.78 -10.24
N SER A 21 -38.14 10.57 -9.68
CA SER A 21 -36.86 10.15 -9.11
C SER A 21 -35.89 9.79 -10.26
N LEU A 22 -35.49 10.78 -11.05
CA LEU A 22 -34.49 10.63 -12.12
C LEU A 22 -33.24 11.48 -11.86
N ILE A 23 -32.92 11.72 -10.59
CA ILE A 23 -31.52 11.85 -10.21
C ILE A 23 -31.11 10.43 -9.87
N SER A 24 -30.65 9.69 -10.87
CA SER A 24 -29.83 8.52 -10.63
C SER A 24 -28.65 8.99 -9.79
N LYS A 25 -28.82 8.93 -8.46
CA LYS A 25 -27.71 8.91 -7.53
C LYS A 25 -26.99 7.62 -7.87
N ARG A 26 -26.12 7.70 -8.88
CA ARG A 26 -25.02 6.77 -9.08
C ARG A 26 -24.15 6.98 -7.86
N PHE A 27 -24.57 6.38 -6.75
CA PHE A 27 -23.72 6.12 -5.62
C PHE A 27 -22.62 5.22 -6.17
N PHE A 28 -21.51 5.84 -6.58
CA PHE A 28 -20.26 5.12 -6.71
C PHE A 28 -19.96 4.59 -5.31
N THR A 29 -20.29 3.32 -5.06
CA THR A 29 -19.79 2.61 -3.89
C THR A 29 -18.30 2.39 -4.12
N ALA A 30 -17.48 3.36 -3.73
CA ALA A 30 -16.05 3.13 -3.61
C ALA A 30 -15.86 2.03 -2.55
N ALA A 31 -15.25 0.91 -2.94
CA ALA A 31 -14.87 -0.12 -1.98
C ALA A 31 -13.93 0.52 -0.94
N ALA A 32 -14.20 0.27 0.35
CA ALA A 32 -13.31 0.72 1.41
C ALA A 32 -11.91 0.13 1.21
N PRO A 33 -10.83 0.88 1.45
CA PRO A 33 -9.48 0.35 1.33
C PRO A 33 -9.31 -0.85 2.27
N LYS A 34 -8.78 -1.96 1.75
CA LYS A 34 -8.38 -3.12 2.55
C LYS A 34 -7.25 -2.64 3.49
N MET A 35 -7.57 -2.41 4.77
CA MET A 35 -6.56 -2.11 5.79
C MET A 35 -5.79 -3.39 6.12
N VAL A 36 -4.47 -3.28 6.22
CA VAL A 36 -3.61 -4.41 6.59
C VAL A 36 -3.73 -4.65 8.09
N SER A 37 -3.63 -5.91 8.53
CA SER A 37 -3.69 -6.22 9.96
C SER A 37 -2.47 -5.65 10.69
N GLN A 38 -2.67 -5.18 11.92
CA GLN A 38 -1.56 -4.68 12.74
C GLN A 38 -0.49 -5.76 12.97
N ALA A 39 -0.87 -7.04 13.04
CA ALA A 39 0.07 -8.15 13.17
C ALA A 39 1.00 -8.25 11.96
N THR A 40 0.45 -8.15 10.74
CA THR A 40 1.24 -8.13 9.50
C THR A 40 2.18 -6.93 9.44
N ILE A 41 1.72 -5.74 9.83
CA ILE A 41 2.58 -4.54 9.91
C ILE A 41 3.76 -4.77 10.85
N GLN A 42 3.53 -5.37 12.02
CA GLN A 42 4.61 -5.67 12.98
C GLN A 42 5.56 -6.75 12.46
N GLN A 43 5.05 -7.79 11.80
CA GLN A 43 5.87 -8.80 11.14
C GLN A 43 6.82 -8.15 10.11
N VAL A 44 6.29 -7.29 9.23
CA VAL A 44 7.09 -6.61 8.20
C VAL A 44 8.12 -5.67 8.80
N LYS A 45 7.77 -4.92 9.86
CA LYS A 45 8.75 -4.11 10.61
C LYS A 45 9.85 -4.97 11.24
N GLY A 46 9.49 -6.15 11.74
CA GLY A 46 10.45 -7.13 12.25
C GLY A 46 11.42 -7.61 11.16
N LEU A 47 10.93 -7.93 9.96
CA LEU A 47 11.76 -8.32 8.81
C LEU A 47 12.70 -7.18 8.37
N ILE A 48 12.19 -5.94 8.29
CA ILE A 48 12.98 -4.76 7.95
C ILE A 48 14.13 -4.54 8.95
N GLY A 49 13.89 -4.77 10.24
CA GLY A 49 14.89 -4.58 11.30
C GLY A 49 15.77 -5.79 11.61
N GLN A 50 15.53 -6.94 10.97
CA GLN A 50 16.22 -8.19 11.30
C GLN A 50 17.70 -8.16 10.91
N LYS A 51 18.00 -7.50 9.79
CA LYS A 51 19.34 -7.43 9.19
C LYS A 51 19.62 -6.02 8.71
N LYS A 52 20.89 -5.74 8.42
CA LYS A 52 21.33 -4.44 7.91
C LYS A 52 20.63 -4.08 6.60
N LEU A 53 20.47 -5.05 5.70
CA LEU A 53 19.81 -4.85 4.41
C LEU A 53 18.50 -5.64 4.37
N PHE A 54 17.42 -4.99 3.96
CA PHE A 54 16.17 -5.65 3.61
C PHE A 54 15.75 -5.25 2.19
N VAL A 55 15.36 -6.22 1.37
CA VAL A 55 14.88 -6.01 0.00
C VAL A 55 13.64 -6.84 -0.24
N ALA A 56 12.49 -6.19 -0.42
CA ALA A 56 11.33 -6.83 -1.00
C ALA A 56 11.44 -6.80 -2.53
N SER A 57 11.32 -7.97 -3.15
CA SER A 57 11.67 -8.23 -4.55
C SER A 57 10.57 -9.06 -5.23
N LYS A 58 10.63 -9.17 -6.56
CA LYS A 58 9.95 -10.24 -7.31
C LYS A 58 10.90 -10.88 -8.30
N THR A 59 10.81 -12.21 -8.47
CA THR A 59 11.79 -12.98 -9.26
C THR A 59 11.89 -12.52 -10.72
N TYR A 60 10.75 -12.15 -11.31
CA TYR A 60 10.65 -11.69 -12.70
C TYR A 60 10.95 -10.20 -12.91
N CYS A 61 11.16 -9.41 -11.83
CA CYS A 61 11.29 -7.97 -11.95
C CYS A 61 12.71 -7.56 -12.34
N PRO A 62 12.93 -6.91 -13.51
CA PRO A 62 14.27 -6.54 -13.96
C PRO A 62 14.94 -5.51 -13.03
N TYR A 63 14.16 -4.60 -12.43
CA TYR A 63 14.70 -3.63 -11.47
C TYR A 63 15.15 -4.29 -10.17
N CYS A 64 14.50 -5.37 -9.75
CA CYS A 64 14.94 -6.14 -8.59
C CYS A 64 16.26 -6.86 -8.91
N GLN A 65 16.36 -7.51 -10.07
CA GLN A 65 17.60 -8.17 -10.49
C GLN A 65 18.78 -7.20 -10.56
N ALA A 66 18.56 -5.99 -11.11
CA ALA A 66 19.57 -4.93 -11.15
C ALA A 66 20.00 -4.49 -9.74
N THR A 67 19.04 -4.29 -8.82
CA THR A 67 19.31 -3.97 -7.40
C THR A 67 20.15 -5.05 -6.72
N LEU A 68 19.77 -6.32 -6.85
CA LEU A 68 20.49 -7.44 -6.23
C LEU A 68 21.90 -7.60 -6.84
N LYS A 69 22.06 -7.39 -8.15
CA LYS A 69 23.38 -7.37 -8.80
C LYS A 69 24.26 -6.27 -8.23
N THR A 70 23.76 -5.04 -8.11
CA THR A 70 24.52 -3.93 -7.52
C THR A 70 24.96 -4.26 -6.09
N LEU A 71 24.07 -4.79 -5.26
CA LEU A 71 24.35 -5.08 -3.86
C LEU A 71 25.34 -6.25 -3.69
N PHE A 72 25.08 -7.39 -4.32
CA PHE A 72 25.81 -8.63 -4.03
C PHE A 72 26.93 -8.94 -5.00
N THR A 73 26.84 -8.50 -6.26
CA THR A 73 27.91 -8.71 -7.25
C THR A 73 28.88 -7.54 -7.28
N ASP A 74 28.36 -6.32 -7.45
CA ASP A 74 29.21 -5.15 -7.70
C ASP A 74 29.84 -4.63 -6.39
N LEU A 75 29.04 -4.54 -5.32
CA LEU A 75 29.48 -4.09 -4.00
C LEU A 75 29.90 -5.22 -3.07
N LYS A 76 29.62 -6.48 -3.43
CA LYS A 76 29.94 -7.68 -2.64
C LYS A 76 29.44 -7.60 -1.19
N PHE A 77 28.27 -6.99 -0.99
CA PHE A 77 27.65 -6.92 0.32
C PHE A 77 27.36 -8.35 0.82
N PRO A 78 27.67 -8.69 2.10
CA PRO A 78 27.50 -10.05 2.59
C PRO A 78 26.01 -10.45 2.64
N GLU A 79 25.62 -11.49 1.90
CA GLU A 79 24.24 -11.98 1.88
C GLU A 79 23.73 -12.38 3.28
N ALA A 80 24.62 -12.83 4.18
CA ALA A 80 24.28 -13.16 5.57
C ALA A 80 23.78 -11.93 6.39
N GLN A 81 24.04 -10.72 5.91
CA GLN A 81 23.58 -9.45 6.47
C GLN A 81 22.37 -8.87 5.71
N ALA A 82 21.75 -9.67 4.84
CA ALA A 82 20.58 -9.27 4.06
C ALA A 82 19.37 -10.18 4.32
N VAL A 83 18.18 -9.60 4.25
CA VAL A 83 16.92 -10.30 4.03
C VAL A 83 16.45 -9.94 2.63
N VAL A 84 16.30 -10.93 1.76
CA VAL A 84 15.72 -10.76 0.42
C VAL A 84 14.46 -11.59 0.34
N LEU A 85 13.32 -10.92 0.15
CA LEU A 85 12.02 -11.57 0.13
C LEU A 85 11.43 -11.51 -1.28
N GLN A 86 11.17 -12.68 -1.88
CA GLN A 86 10.53 -12.79 -3.18
C GLN A 86 9.01 -12.84 -3.00
N LEU A 87 8.35 -11.70 -3.18
CA LEU A 87 6.92 -11.54 -2.88
C LEU A 87 6.03 -12.33 -3.83
N ASP A 88 6.48 -12.67 -5.02
CA ASP A 88 5.73 -13.46 -5.99
C ASP A 88 5.70 -14.96 -5.67
N THR A 89 6.58 -15.42 -4.78
CA THR A 89 6.67 -16.84 -4.38
C THR A 89 6.33 -17.07 -2.90
N SER A 90 6.02 -16.00 -2.15
CA SER A 90 5.62 -16.08 -0.74
C SER A 90 4.10 -16.13 -0.62
N ASP A 91 3.58 -17.02 0.21
CA ASP A 91 2.13 -17.16 0.44
C ASP A 91 1.51 -15.84 0.96
N ASP A 92 2.24 -15.10 1.77
CA ASP A 92 1.86 -13.80 2.35
C ASP A 92 2.39 -12.59 1.54
N GLY A 93 2.92 -12.81 0.34
CA GLY A 93 3.64 -11.80 -0.42
C GLY A 93 2.81 -10.55 -0.77
N GLN A 94 1.52 -10.72 -1.06
CA GLN A 94 0.62 -9.59 -1.30
C GLN A 94 0.35 -8.79 -0.01
N ASP A 95 0.11 -9.48 1.10
CA ASP A 95 -0.17 -8.81 2.38
C ASP A 95 1.09 -8.08 2.89
N ILE A 96 2.29 -8.61 2.65
CA ILE A 96 3.56 -7.90 2.90
C ILE A 96 3.70 -6.68 1.98
N GLN A 97 3.36 -6.80 0.70
CA GLN A 97 3.43 -5.67 -0.22
C GLN A 97 2.47 -4.54 0.19
N ASP A 98 1.26 -4.89 0.62
CA ASP A 98 0.27 -3.96 1.16
C ASP A 98 0.78 -3.32 2.46
N ALA A 99 1.39 -4.12 3.35
CA ALA A 99 1.98 -3.64 4.59
C ALA A 99 3.13 -2.65 4.34
N LEU A 100 4.01 -2.95 3.39
CA LEU A 100 5.10 -2.05 2.99
C LEU A 100 4.52 -0.72 2.48
N TYR A 101 3.48 -0.77 1.66
CA TYR A 101 2.79 0.43 1.19
C TYR A 101 2.21 1.25 2.35
N GLU A 102 1.63 0.63 3.37
CA GLU A 102 1.14 1.33 4.56
C GLU A 102 2.28 1.93 5.40
N ILE A 103 3.43 1.24 5.48
CA ILE A 103 4.61 1.68 6.24
C ILE A 103 5.32 2.87 5.57
N ASN A 104 5.47 2.87 4.25
CA ASN A 104 6.34 3.82 3.56
C ASN A 104 5.75 4.48 2.31
N GLY A 105 4.52 4.15 1.91
CA GLY A 105 3.84 4.71 0.74
C GLY A 105 4.31 4.14 -0.61
N GLN A 106 5.27 3.22 -0.65
CA GLN A 106 5.78 2.64 -1.89
C GLN A 106 5.04 1.35 -2.28
N LYS A 107 4.43 1.37 -3.46
CA LYS A 107 3.69 0.21 -4.02
C LYS A 107 4.57 -0.75 -4.83
N THR A 108 5.74 -0.31 -5.26
CA THR A 108 6.57 -1.01 -6.24
C THR A 108 7.71 -1.80 -5.59
N VAL A 109 8.13 -2.86 -6.28
CA VAL A 109 9.40 -3.55 -6.02
C VAL A 109 10.48 -3.07 -7.01
N PRO A 110 11.77 -3.07 -6.63
CA PRO A 110 12.28 -3.42 -5.31
C PRO A 110 11.91 -2.36 -4.26
N ASN A 111 11.71 -2.76 -3.01
CA ASN A 111 11.49 -1.88 -1.86
C ASN A 111 12.62 -2.12 -0.85
N ILE A 112 13.51 -1.15 -0.71
CA ILE A 112 14.84 -1.32 -0.12
C ILE A 112 14.92 -0.56 1.21
N TYR A 113 15.46 -1.23 2.22
CA TYR A 113 15.79 -0.64 3.50
C TYR A 113 17.25 -0.95 3.88
N ILE A 114 17.93 0.04 4.49
CA ILE A 114 19.26 -0.12 5.09
C ILE A 114 19.21 0.41 6.53
N ASP A 115 19.62 -0.42 7.49
CA ASP A 115 19.55 -0.15 8.94
C ASP A 115 18.14 0.33 9.36
N GLY A 116 17.11 -0.32 8.82
CA GLY A 116 15.71 0.01 9.06
C GLY A 116 15.22 1.32 8.42
N LYS A 117 16.07 2.06 7.70
CA LYS A 117 15.69 3.29 6.99
C LYS A 117 15.28 2.98 5.56
N HIS A 118 14.14 3.52 5.13
CA HIS A 118 13.66 3.35 3.77
C HIS A 118 14.55 4.08 2.77
N ILE A 119 15.03 3.36 1.76
CA ILE A 119 15.90 3.89 0.70
C ILE A 119 15.08 4.20 -0.56
N GLY A 120 14.07 3.38 -0.88
CA GLY A 120 13.28 3.51 -2.09
C GLY A 120 13.40 2.29 -3.00
N GLY A 121 13.41 2.54 -4.31
CA GLY A 121 13.56 1.51 -5.34
C GLY A 121 14.95 1.47 -5.97
N ASN A 122 15.02 0.84 -7.14
CA ASN A 122 16.29 0.68 -7.86
C ASN A 122 16.89 2.04 -8.26
N SER A 123 16.06 2.99 -8.71
CA SER A 123 16.55 4.31 -9.13
C SER A 123 17.24 5.06 -7.98
N ASP A 124 16.65 5.02 -6.78
CA ASP A 124 17.20 5.64 -5.57
C ASP A 124 18.53 4.98 -5.16
N LEU A 125 18.59 3.65 -5.20
CA LEU A 125 19.81 2.89 -4.95
C LEU A 125 20.92 3.26 -5.95
N GLN A 126 20.62 3.30 -7.24
CA GLN A 126 21.60 3.65 -8.27
C GLN A 126 22.09 5.09 -8.11
N GLN A 127 21.23 6.03 -7.73
CA GLN A 127 21.62 7.41 -7.43
C GLN A 127 22.59 7.46 -6.24
N LEU A 128 22.30 6.74 -5.16
CA LEU A 128 23.19 6.64 -4.01
C LEU A 128 24.53 6.01 -4.37
N ASN A 129 24.53 4.97 -5.21
CA ASN A 129 25.74 4.32 -5.69
C ASN A 129 26.60 5.27 -6.55
N ALA A 130 25.98 5.96 -7.51
CA ALA A 130 26.67 6.90 -8.38
C ALA A 130 27.26 8.10 -7.62
N SER A 131 26.61 8.51 -6.53
CA SER A 131 27.12 9.58 -5.65
C SER A 131 28.17 9.11 -4.63
N GLY A 132 28.50 7.82 -4.59
CA GLY A 132 29.42 7.22 -3.61
C GLY A 132 28.88 7.15 -2.17
N LYS A 133 27.60 7.50 -1.95
CA LYS A 133 26.98 7.51 -0.62
C LYS A 133 26.54 6.12 -0.16
N LEU A 134 26.21 5.23 -1.11
CA LEU A 134 25.69 3.90 -0.80
C LEU A 134 26.69 3.07 0.02
N GLN A 135 27.97 3.14 -0.30
CA GLN A 135 29.03 2.41 0.40
C GLN A 135 29.09 2.82 1.88
N GLY A 136 28.95 4.11 2.18
CA GLY A 136 28.93 4.59 3.56
C GLY A 136 27.69 4.14 4.35
N LEU A 137 26.58 3.84 3.68
CA LEU A 137 25.39 3.26 4.31
C LEU A 137 25.54 1.75 4.56
N LEU A 138 26.34 1.06 3.74
CA LEU A 138 26.52 -0.39 3.82
C LEU A 138 27.68 -0.83 4.72
N GLN A 139 28.58 0.08 5.13
CA GLN A 139 29.69 -0.17 6.06
C GLN A 139 29.19 -0.41 7.48
#